data_AF-X1E401-F1
#
_entry.id   AF-X1E401-F1
#
_cell.length_a   1.000
_cell.length_b   1.000
_cell.length_c   1.000
_cell.angle_alpha   90.00
_cell.angle_beta   90.00
_cell.angle_gamma   90.00
#
_symmetry.space_group_name_H-M   'P 1'
#
loop_
_entity.id
_entity.type
_entity.pdbx_description
1 polymer ?
#
loop_
_entity_poly.entity_id
_entity_poly.type
_entity_poly.pdbx_seq_one_letter_code
_entity_poly.pdbx_strand_id
1 'polypeptide(L)'
;IHCDHSDSMGARDSGWIQIYSENSQEAYDNVIQAVRIAESEEVRLPVMVMLDGFIISHGIEEFKTLEDDEVRNFIGENKPKYSLLDVKEPVTHGPLQLFDYYFETKRQQADAIYKSRTVIEEVGKEYEKLSGRSQPIIEKYFADDAEYIIVVLSSTAGTAKSVV
;
A
#
# COMPACT_ATOMS: atom_id res chain seq x y z
N ILE A 1 9.95 21.71 2.20
CA ILE A 1 10.54 20.70 1.27
C ILE A 1 11.24 19.57 1.99
N HIS A 2 11.61 19.72 3.27
CA HIS A 2 12.26 18.67 4.04
C HIS A 2 11.25 17.63 4.54
N CYS A 3 11.78 16.51 5.03
CA CYS A 3 11.03 15.30 5.36
C CYS A 3 10.25 15.42 6.66
N ASP A 4 8.96 15.10 6.58
CA ASP A 4 8.11 14.66 7.67
C ASP A 4 6.92 13.90 7.06
N HIS A 5 5.95 13.48 7.86
CA HIS A 5 4.75 12.79 7.38
C HIS A 5 3.53 13.71 7.26
N SER A 6 3.70 15.04 7.35
CA SER A 6 2.58 15.98 7.45
C SER A 6 1.67 15.98 6.23
N ASP A 7 2.21 15.74 5.04
CA ASP A 7 1.48 15.60 3.79
C ASP A 7 0.62 14.32 3.75
N SER A 8 1.23 13.16 4.05
CA SER A 8 0.56 11.87 4.10
C SER A 8 -0.53 11.83 5.16
N MET A 9 -0.26 12.43 6.32
CA MET A 9 -1.23 12.56 7.41
C MET A 9 -2.35 13.54 7.05
N GLY A 10 -2.06 14.57 6.25
CA GLY A 10 -3.09 15.43 5.65
C GLY A 10 -4.02 14.68 4.69
N ALA A 11 -3.55 13.59 4.08
CA ALA A 11 -4.31 12.75 3.16
C ALA A 11 -4.88 11.47 3.80
N ARG A 12 -4.72 11.25 5.11
CA ARG A 12 -5.16 10.00 5.79
C ARG A 12 -6.66 9.70 5.64
N ASP A 13 -7.47 10.75 5.60
CA ASP A 13 -8.94 10.65 5.55
C ASP A 13 -9.49 10.66 4.10
N SER A 14 -8.60 10.60 3.10
CA SER A 14 -8.97 10.56 1.67
C SER A 14 -9.64 9.24 1.24
N GLY A 15 -9.50 8.19 2.04
CA GLY A 15 -9.92 6.83 1.70
C GLY A 15 -8.94 6.09 0.79
N TRP A 16 -7.69 6.55 0.70
CA TRP A 16 -6.57 5.83 0.08
C TRP A 16 -5.90 4.96 1.14
N ILE A 17 -5.44 3.77 0.73
CA ILE A 17 -4.61 2.92 1.57
C ILE A 17 -3.22 3.54 1.64
N GLN A 18 -2.60 3.60 2.81
CA GLN A 18 -1.24 4.10 2.97
C GLN A 18 -0.33 2.97 3.45
N ILE A 19 0.77 2.73 2.74
CA ILE A 19 1.80 1.74 3.09
C ILE A 19 3.11 2.51 3.27
N TYR A 20 3.75 2.36 4.44
CA TYR A 20 4.96 3.09 4.79
C TYR A 20 6.18 2.20 4.66
N SER A 21 7.18 2.65 3.90
CA SER A 21 8.38 1.88 3.61
C SER A 21 9.53 2.31 4.50
N GLU A 22 10.20 1.37 5.16
CA GLU A 22 11.37 1.63 6.00
C GLU A 22 12.59 2.09 5.20
N ASN A 23 12.81 1.51 4.02
CA ASN A 23 14.04 1.70 3.24
C ASN A 23 13.76 1.59 1.73
N SER A 24 14.82 1.66 0.92
CA SER A 24 14.70 1.63 -0.55
C SER A 24 14.18 0.29 -1.07
N GLN A 25 14.56 -0.82 -0.42
CA GLN A 25 14.07 -2.16 -0.76
C GLN A 25 12.57 -2.27 -0.54
N GLU A 26 12.07 -1.83 0.62
CA GLU A 26 10.64 -1.85 0.91
C GLU A 26 9.86 -0.92 0.00
N ALA A 27 10.40 0.25 -0.34
CA ALA A 27 9.74 1.15 -1.28
C ALA A 27 9.54 0.50 -2.65
N TYR A 28 10.56 -0.20 -3.16
CA TYR A 28 10.48 -0.96 -4.41
C TYR A 28 9.43 -2.09 -4.31
N ASP A 29 9.51 -2.91 -3.26
CA ASP A 29 8.61 -4.05 -3.05
C ASP A 29 7.14 -3.60 -2.89
N ASN A 30 6.91 -2.53 -2.13
CA ASN A 30 5.58 -1.98 -1.84
C ASN A 30 4.93 -1.40 -3.10
N VAL A 31 5.69 -0.79 -4.01
CA VAL A 31 5.14 -0.32 -5.30
C VAL A 31 4.58 -1.48 -6.12
N ILE A 32 5.27 -2.63 -6.15
CA ILE A 32 4.79 -3.81 -6.89
C ILE A 32 3.53 -4.39 -6.23
N GLN A 33 3.54 -4.53 -4.91
CA GLN A 33 2.38 -5.04 -4.16
C GLN A 33 1.17 -4.10 -4.24
N ALA A 34 1.39 -2.78 -4.23
CA ALA A 34 0.34 -1.77 -4.27
C ALA A 34 -0.57 -1.92 -5.49
N VAL A 35 -0.04 -2.31 -6.66
CA VAL A 35 -0.85 -2.54 -7.86
C VAL A 35 -1.84 -3.70 -7.63
N ARG A 36 -1.35 -4.84 -7.13
CA ARG A 36 -2.19 -6.02 -6.83
C ARG A 36 -3.24 -5.72 -5.76
N ILE A 37 -2.87 -4.95 -4.74
CA ILE A 37 -3.80 -4.53 -3.67
C ILE A 37 -4.88 -3.60 -4.25
N ALA A 38 -4.48 -2.58 -5.01
CA ALA A 38 -5.40 -1.60 -5.58
C ALA A 38 -6.37 -2.22 -6.59
N GLU A 39 -5.92 -3.19 -7.38
CA GLU A 39 -6.71 -3.85 -8.42
C GLU A 39 -7.55 -5.03 -7.91
N SER A 40 -7.37 -5.46 -6.67
CA SER A 40 -8.21 -6.51 -6.09
C SER A 40 -9.69 -6.12 -6.12
N GLU A 41 -10.54 -7.02 -6.57
CA GLU A 41 -11.99 -6.80 -6.69
C GLU A 41 -12.66 -6.44 -5.36
N GLU A 42 -12.11 -6.91 -4.24
CA GLU A 42 -12.61 -6.60 -2.89
C GLU A 42 -12.17 -5.22 -2.39
N VAL A 43 -11.15 -4.61 -3.02
CA VAL A 43 -10.55 -3.34 -2.60
C VAL A 43 -10.91 -2.25 -3.60
N ARG A 44 -10.37 -2.28 -4.82
CA ARG A 44 -10.59 -1.24 -5.86
C ARG A 44 -10.41 0.19 -5.32
N LEU A 45 -9.48 0.37 -4.39
CA LEU A 45 -9.10 1.64 -3.79
C LEU A 45 -7.65 1.96 -4.16
N PRO A 46 -7.33 3.24 -4.35
CA PRO A 46 -5.96 3.65 -4.62
C PRO A 46 -5.06 3.46 -3.39
N VAL A 47 -3.80 3.16 -3.64
CA VAL A 47 -2.76 2.88 -2.62
C VAL A 47 -1.65 3.91 -2.76
N MET A 48 -1.27 4.54 -1.65
CA MET A 48 -0.10 5.42 -1.54
C MET A 48 1.05 4.63 -0.92
N VAL A 49 2.14 4.49 -1.68
CA VAL A 49 3.41 3.99 -1.14
C VAL A 49 4.19 5.19 -0.64
N MET A 50 4.35 5.25 0.68
CA MET A 50 5.02 6.33 1.37
C MET A 50 6.49 6.00 1.55
N LEU A 51 7.33 7.00 1.29
CA LEU A 51 8.78 6.95 1.49
C LEU A 51 9.25 8.32 1.98
N ASP A 52 10.17 8.32 2.94
CA ASP A 52 10.68 9.53 3.56
C ASP A 52 11.54 10.34 2.58
N GLY A 53 11.15 11.60 2.36
CA GLY A 53 11.86 12.52 1.47
C GLY A 53 13.31 12.74 1.93
N PHE A 54 14.25 12.83 0.98
CA PHE A 54 15.70 12.88 1.21
C PHE A 54 16.31 11.64 1.86
N ILE A 55 15.72 11.09 2.93
CA ILE A 55 16.27 9.95 3.65
C ILE A 55 16.21 8.70 2.79
N ILE A 56 15.03 8.36 2.25
CA ILE A 56 14.86 7.22 1.35
C ILE A 56 14.96 7.70 -0.10
N SER A 57 14.28 8.79 -0.46
CA SER A 57 14.22 9.20 -1.88
C SER A 57 15.55 9.66 -2.48
N HIS A 58 16.51 10.09 -1.65
CA HIS A 58 17.85 10.52 -2.09
C HIS A 58 18.97 9.75 -1.37
N GLY A 59 18.61 8.83 -0.48
CA GLY A 59 19.56 7.91 0.13
C GLY A 59 20.05 6.93 -0.94
N ILE A 60 21.36 6.74 -1.02
CA ILE A 60 21.92 5.69 -1.87
C ILE A 60 21.98 4.42 -1.02
N GLU A 61 21.26 3.41 -1.47
CA GLU A 61 21.17 2.10 -0.84
C GLU A 61 21.23 1.01 -1.90
N GLU A 62 21.87 -0.11 -1.59
CA GLU A 62 21.80 -1.30 -2.43
C GLU A 62 20.51 -2.05 -2.13
N PHE A 63 19.73 -2.36 -3.15
CA PHE A 63 18.54 -3.19 -3.03
C PHE A 63 18.44 -4.16 -4.22
N LYS A 64 17.67 -5.23 -4.03
CA LYS A 64 17.47 -6.30 -4.99
C LYS A 64 16.19 -6.06 -5.77
N THR A 65 16.34 -5.94 -7.08
CA THR A 65 15.21 -5.95 -8.02
C THR A 65 14.83 -7.39 -8.38
N LEU A 66 13.58 -7.59 -8.74
CA LEU A 66 13.10 -8.79 -9.43
C LEU A 66 13.29 -8.62 -10.94
N GLU A 67 13.29 -9.73 -11.68
CA GLU A 67 13.28 -9.67 -13.14
C GLU A 67 11.93 -9.15 -13.65
N ASP A 68 11.92 -8.43 -14.77
CA ASP A 68 10.71 -7.80 -15.32
C ASP A 68 9.56 -8.80 -15.55
N ASP A 69 9.89 -10.03 -15.99
CA ASP A 69 8.91 -11.08 -16.23
C ASP A 69 8.32 -11.62 -14.92
N GLU A 70 9.09 -11.66 -13.83
CA GLU A 70 8.59 -12.04 -12.51
C GLU A 70 7.58 -11.01 -12.00
N VAL A 71 7.90 -9.71 -12.13
CA VAL A 71 6.99 -8.62 -11.76
C VAL A 71 5.73 -8.64 -12.62
N ARG A 72 5.88 -8.82 -13.94
CA ARG A 72 4.73 -8.90 -14.87
C ARG A 72 3.81 -10.07 -14.54
N ASN A 73 4.38 -11.25 -14.26
CA ASN A 73 3.60 -12.43 -13.89
C ASN A 73 2.93 -12.27 -12.51
N PHE A 74 3.59 -11.58 -11.58
CA PHE A 74 3.01 -11.28 -10.27
C PHE A 74 1.85 -10.29 -10.36
N ILE A 75 1.99 -9.19 -11.08
CA ILE A 75 0.93 -8.17 -11.23
C ILE A 75 -0.23 -8.73 -12.07
N GLY A 76 0.09 -9.43 -13.16
CA GLY A 76 -0.90 -9.94 -14.09
C GLY A 76 -1.47 -8.87 -15.03
N GLU A 77 -2.60 -9.18 -15.66
CA GLU A 77 -3.31 -8.26 -16.54
C GLU A 77 -4.42 -7.52 -15.80
N ASN A 78 -4.46 -6.19 -15.95
CA ASN A 78 -5.56 -5.38 -15.46
C ASN A 78 -6.87 -5.78 -16.15
N LYS A 79 -7.89 -6.12 -15.36
CA LYS A 79 -9.24 -6.45 -15.84
C LYS A 79 -10.24 -5.47 -15.25
N PRO A 80 -10.45 -4.30 -15.89
CA PRO A 80 -11.28 -3.26 -15.31
C PRO A 80 -12.75 -3.70 -15.37
N LYS A 81 -13.39 -3.85 -14.21
CA LYS A 81 -14.82 -4.19 -14.13
C LYS A 81 -15.73 -3.20 -14.84
N TYR A 82 -15.39 -1.92 -14.78
CA TYR A 82 -16.09 -0.83 -15.45
C TYR A 82 -15.04 0.06 -16.13
N SER A 83 -14.84 -0.14 -17.43
CA SER A 83 -13.90 0.68 -18.21
C SER A 83 -14.42 2.11 -18.34
N LEU A 84 -13.51 3.09 -18.25
CA LEU A 84 -13.83 4.51 -18.45
C LEU A 84 -14.31 4.79 -19.88
N LEU A 85 -13.83 4.02 -20.87
CA LEU A 85 -14.10 4.21 -22.29
C LEU A 85 -14.46 2.88 -22.94
N ASP A 86 -15.62 2.33 -22.56
CA ASP A 86 -16.28 1.27 -23.32
C ASP A 86 -17.52 1.83 -24.03
N VAL A 87 -17.45 1.93 -25.36
CA VAL A 87 -18.55 2.42 -26.19
C VAL A 87 -19.64 1.37 -26.43
N LYS A 88 -19.34 0.09 -26.20
CA LYS A 88 -20.30 -1.02 -26.30
C LYS A 88 -21.07 -1.19 -24.99
N GLU A 89 -20.40 -1.00 -23.85
CA GLU A 89 -20.98 -1.07 -22.51
C GLU A 89 -20.73 0.21 -21.70
N PRO A 90 -21.40 1.33 -22.06
CA PRO A 90 -21.14 2.63 -21.43
C PRO A 90 -21.63 2.66 -19.98
N VAL A 91 -20.82 3.29 -19.12
CA VAL A 91 -21.10 3.50 -17.70
C VAL A 91 -20.93 4.96 -17.32
N THR A 92 -21.70 5.43 -16.34
CA THR A 92 -21.57 6.81 -15.81
C THR A 92 -20.66 6.80 -14.57
N HIS A 93 -19.65 7.66 -14.58
CA HIS A 93 -18.72 7.84 -13.46
C HIS A 93 -18.95 9.21 -12.79
N GLY A 94 -18.93 9.24 -11.46
CA GLY A 94 -19.10 10.47 -10.67
C GLY A 94 -20.46 11.18 -10.83
N PRO A 95 -21.61 10.47 -10.87
CA PRO A 95 -22.91 11.14 -10.92
C PRO A 95 -23.17 11.91 -9.62
N LEU A 96 -24.07 12.89 -9.69
CA LEU A 96 -24.64 13.50 -8.48
C LEU A 96 -25.42 12.43 -7.70
N GLN A 97 -25.07 12.22 -6.44
CA GLN A 97 -25.79 11.35 -5.53
C GLN A 97 -26.45 12.17 -4.43
N LEU A 98 -27.76 12.00 -4.26
CA LEU A 98 -28.52 12.62 -3.18
C LEU A 98 -28.45 11.78 -1.90
N PHE A 99 -29.00 12.30 -0.81
CA PHE A 99 -28.93 11.70 0.52
C PHE A 99 -29.49 10.27 0.59
N ASP A 100 -30.40 9.88 -0.32
CA ASP A 100 -30.98 8.54 -0.38
C ASP A 100 -29.99 7.43 -0.77
N TYR A 101 -28.85 7.78 -1.40
CA TYR A 101 -27.86 6.82 -1.92
C TYR A 101 -26.41 7.14 -1.54
N TYR A 102 -26.13 8.35 -1.07
CA TYR A 102 -24.76 8.78 -0.76
C TYR A 102 -24.15 7.94 0.36
N PHE A 103 -24.94 7.57 1.37
CA PHE A 103 -24.47 6.78 2.50
C PHE A 103 -24.04 5.38 2.06
N GLU A 104 -24.80 4.73 1.18
CA GLU A 104 -24.53 3.41 0.63
C GLU A 104 -23.19 3.39 -0.11
N THR A 105 -22.90 4.43 -0.90
CA THR A 105 -21.61 4.56 -1.58
C THR A 105 -20.45 4.75 -0.59
N LYS A 106 -20.61 5.60 0.43
CA LYS A 106 -19.58 5.77 1.47
C LYS A 106 -19.39 4.51 2.31
N ARG A 107 -20.45 3.76 2.59
CA ARG A 107 -20.40 2.47 3.30
C ARG A 107 -19.63 1.41 2.50
N GLN A 108 -19.79 1.39 1.17
CA GLN A 108 -19.01 0.51 0.28
C GLN A 108 -17.52 0.89 0.27
N GLN A 109 -17.20 2.20 0.22
CA GLN A 109 -15.82 2.66 0.33
C GLN A 109 -15.18 2.24 1.67
N ALA A 110 -15.90 2.38 2.78
CA ALA A 110 -15.43 1.92 4.09
C ALA A 110 -15.26 0.39 4.14
N ASP A 111 -16.18 -0.37 3.53
CA ASP A 111 -16.09 -1.83 3.42
C ASP A 111 -14.80 -2.27 2.73
N ALA A 112 -14.48 -1.62 1.61
CA ALA A 112 -13.26 -1.87 0.85
C ALA A 112 -12.00 -1.58 1.66
N ILE A 113 -11.97 -0.50 2.46
CA ILE A 113 -10.85 -0.24 3.39
C ILE A 113 -10.71 -1.39 4.40
N TYR A 114 -11.80 -1.87 5.01
CA TYR A 114 -11.72 -2.98 5.98
C TYR A 114 -11.25 -4.28 5.35
N LYS A 115 -11.75 -4.60 4.15
CA LYS A 115 -11.35 -5.78 3.38
C LYS A 115 -9.92 -5.71 2.89
N SER A 116 -9.38 -4.50 2.68
CA SER A 116 -8.01 -4.33 2.20
C SER A 116 -6.97 -4.99 3.09
N ARG A 117 -7.22 -5.08 4.41
CA ARG A 117 -6.31 -5.77 5.34
C ARG A 117 -6.04 -7.21 4.92
N THR A 118 -7.08 -7.99 4.62
CA THR A 118 -6.93 -9.39 4.22
C THR A 118 -6.19 -9.50 2.89
N VAL A 119 -6.53 -8.63 1.94
CA VAL A 119 -5.86 -8.59 0.62
C VAL A 119 -4.39 -8.22 0.76
N ILE A 120 -4.03 -7.27 1.62
CA ILE A 120 -2.63 -6.89 1.89
C ILE A 120 -1.86 -8.08 2.47
N GLU A 121 -2.43 -8.82 3.43
CA GLU A 121 -1.78 -10.02 4.01
C GLU A 121 -1.61 -11.14 2.98
N GLU A 122 -2.58 -11.35 2.09
CA GLU A 122 -2.52 -12.36 1.03
C GLU A 122 -1.47 -11.99 -0.04
N VAL A 123 -1.51 -10.76 -0.54
CA VAL A 123 -0.54 -10.23 -1.51
C VAL A 123 0.87 -10.25 -0.92
N GLY A 124 1.04 -9.87 0.35
CA GLY A 124 2.33 -9.94 1.04
C GLY A 124 2.89 -11.36 1.13
N LYS A 125 2.05 -12.36 1.42
CA LYS A 125 2.47 -13.79 1.43
C LYS A 125 2.83 -14.30 0.03
N GLU A 126 2.13 -13.87 -1.00
CA GLU A 126 2.48 -14.21 -2.39
C GLU A 126 3.80 -13.56 -2.80
N TYR A 127 3.98 -12.29 -2.43
CA TYR A 127 5.21 -11.55 -2.70
C TYR A 127 6.41 -12.14 -1.95
N GLU A 128 6.23 -12.58 -0.71
CA GLU A 128 7.27 -13.27 0.07
C GLU A 128 7.72 -14.57 -0.63
N LYS A 129 6.79 -15.35 -1.18
CA LYS A 129 7.15 -16.57 -1.95
C LYS A 129 7.97 -16.26 -3.20
N LEU A 130 7.68 -15.13 -3.84
CA LEU A 130 8.39 -14.68 -5.05
C LEU A 130 9.77 -14.13 -4.72
N SER A 131 9.85 -13.25 -3.72
CA SER A 131 11.01 -12.41 -3.45
C SER A 131 11.90 -12.92 -2.31
N GLY A 132 11.39 -13.84 -1.50
CA GLY A 132 12.01 -14.28 -0.24
C GLY A 132 11.94 -13.26 0.90
N ARG A 133 11.23 -12.14 0.73
CA ARG A 133 11.16 -11.04 1.71
C ARG A 133 9.76 -10.95 2.31
N SER A 134 9.65 -11.16 3.62
CA SER A 134 8.38 -11.05 4.34
C SER A 134 8.08 -9.60 4.67
N GLN A 135 6.86 -9.16 4.38
CA GLN A 135 6.38 -7.80 4.69
C GLN A 135 5.03 -7.88 5.41
N PRO A 136 5.02 -8.14 6.73
CA PRO A 136 3.79 -8.13 7.51
C PRO A 136 3.22 -6.71 7.62
N ILE A 137 1.90 -6.58 7.84
CA ILE A 137 1.26 -5.26 8.05
C ILE A 137 1.88 -4.50 9.22
N ILE A 138 2.26 -5.23 10.27
CA ILE A 138 3.02 -4.71 11.40
C ILE A 138 4.17 -5.68 11.63
N GLU A 139 5.40 -5.20 11.44
CA GLU A 139 6.59 -5.94 11.83
C GLU A 139 6.84 -5.78 13.32
N LYS A 140 7.24 -6.87 13.97
CA LYS A 140 7.74 -6.87 15.33
C LYS A 140 9.22 -7.19 15.31
N TYR A 141 9.99 -6.41 16.05
CA TYR A 141 11.44 -6.61 16.21
C TYR A 141 11.76 -6.61 17.71
N PHE A 142 12.33 -7.71 18.22
CA PHE A 142 12.64 -7.93 19.64
C PHE A 142 11.54 -7.50 20.63
N ALA A 143 10.29 -7.91 20.38
CA ALA A 143 9.12 -7.43 21.13
C ALA A 143 8.44 -8.48 22.03
N ASP A 144 8.86 -9.74 22.02
CA ASP A 144 8.12 -10.83 22.69
C ASP A 144 8.19 -10.77 24.23
N ASP A 145 9.28 -10.26 24.79
CA ASP A 145 9.55 -10.14 26.23
C ASP A 145 9.97 -8.71 26.64
N ALA A 146 9.76 -7.72 25.77
CA ALA A 146 10.17 -6.34 26.01
C ALA A 146 9.32 -5.66 27.11
N GLU A 147 9.97 -4.96 28.04
CA GLU A 147 9.29 -4.11 29.05
C GLU A 147 8.71 -2.84 28.41
N TYR A 148 9.35 -2.32 27.36
CA TYR A 148 8.94 -1.13 26.62
C TYR A 148 8.95 -1.39 25.12
N ILE A 149 7.96 -0.85 24.41
CA ILE A 149 7.84 -0.95 22.95
C ILE A 149 7.75 0.47 22.38
N ILE A 150 8.48 0.70 21.29
CA ILE A 150 8.35 1.92 20.48
C ILE A 150 7.64 1.55 19.19
N VAL A 151 6.59 2.30 18.84
CA VAL A 151 5.89 2.17 17.56
C VAL A 151 6.34 3.32 16.66
N VAL A 152 6.94 2.98 15.53
CA VAL A 152 7.45 3.94 14.55
C VAL A 152 7.01 3.53 13.14
N LEU A 153 7.12 4.47 12.21
CA LEU A 153 6.81 4.28 10.80
C LEU A 153 8.01 4.71 9.95
N SER A 154 8.14 4.11 8.77
CA SER A 154 9.11 4.53 7.75
C SER A 154 10.57 4.48 8.22
N SER A 155 11.47 5.32 7.68
CA SER A 155 12.93 5.26 7.88
C SER A 155 13.41 5.31 9.35
N THR A 156 12.57 5.82 10.25
CA THR A 156 12.87 5.80 11.69
C THR A 156 12.97 4.37 12.21
N ALA A 157 12.22 3.42 11.64
CA ALA A 157 12.28 2.00 12.00
C ALA A 157 13.69 1.41 11.81
N GLY A 158 14.35 1.67 10.69
CA GLY A 158 15.70 1.16 10.43
C GLY A 158 16.74 1.67 11.43
N THR A 159 16.63 2.94 11.82
CA THR A 159 17.50 3.52 12.87
C THR A 159 17.19 2.92 14.24
N ALA A 160 15.91 2.76 14.58
CA ALA A 160 15.51 2.16 15.86
C ALA A 160 15.97 0.70 15.97
N LYS A 161 15.80 -0.12 14.92
CA LYS A 161 16.27 -1.50 14.87
C LYS A 161 17.79 -1.63 15.00
N SER A 162 18.55 -0.61 14.59
CA SER A 162 20.01 -0.61 14.69
C SER A 162 20.54 -0.42 16.11
N VAL A 163 19.71 0.07 17.05
CA VAL A 163 20.13 0.39 18.42
C VAL A 163 19.45 -0.46 19.50
N VAL A 164 18.41 -1.21 19.13
CA VAL A 164 17.70 -2.16 20.01
C VAL A 164 18.39 -3.51 19.97
#